data_AF-A0A8T6CJY2-F1
#
_entry.id   AF-A0A8T6CJY2-F1
#
_cell.length_a   1.000
_cell.length_b   1.000
_cell.length_c   1.000
_cell.angle_alpha   90.00
_cell.angle_beta   90.00
_cell.angle_gamma   90.00
#
_symmetry.space_group_name_H-M   'P 1'
#
loop_
_entity.id
_entity.type
_entity.pdbx_description
1 polymer ?
#
loop_
_entity_poly.entity_id
_entity_poly.type
_entity_poly.pdbx_seq_one_letter_code
_entity_poly.pdbx_strand_id
1 'polypeptide(L)'
;GLLRGTGIALLIVAPLVAFARPPTVRLGSLQIARGIVFGLTAAATYGGSTVLLRWALDDSGLTMLGGLVAHGAAALVLIASLALPGRLRGLREVDSTAFKLFVAVTAIMTLAQVLRFAALESADAAVVAPLTETMAFFGVGFAFLLNRDTEAFNPLVLLGIVLAAAGAIAITL
;
A
#
# COMPACT_ATOMS: atom_id res chain seq x y z
N GLY A 1 5.63 25.59 -6.27
CA GLY A 1 6.03 25.22 -7.65
C GLY A 1 7.26 24.33 -7.64
N LEU A 2 8.42 24.89 -7.31
CA LEU A 2 9.70 24.16 -7.27
C LEU A 2 9.75 23.04 -6.22
N LEU A 3 9.29 23.30 -4.99
CA LEU A 3 9.23 22.34 -3.87
C LEU A 3 8.40 21.09 -4.22
N ARG A 4 7.21 21.29 -4.80
CA ARG A 4 6.37 20.20 -5.30
C ARG A 4 7.06 19.38 -6.40
N GLY A 5 7.75 20.04 -7.33
CA GLY A 5 8.52 19.36 -8.38
C GLY A 5 9.65 18.50 -7.81
N THR A 6 10.39 19.03 -6.83
CA THR A 6 11.44 18.27 -6.12
C THR A 6 10.86 17.11 -5.32
N GLY A 7 9.69 17.29 -4.69
CA GLY A 7 9.02 16.22 -3.95
C GLY A 7 8.59 15.05 -4.83
N ILE A 8 8.03 15.34 -6.01
CA ILE A 8 7.68 14.32 -7.02
C ILE A 8 8.93 13.56 -7.48
N ALA A 9 10.03 14.28 -7.78
CA ALA A 9 11.28 13.64 -8.21
C ALA A 9 11.84 12.70 -7.13
N LEU A 10 11.81 13.12 -5.86
CA LEU A 10 12.25 12.30 -4.73
C LEU A 10 11.41 11.03 -4.57
N LEU A 11 10.09 11.12 -4.72
CA LEU A 11 9.20 9.95 -4.66
C LEU A 11 9.46 8.93 -5.79
N ILE A 12 9.87 9.39 -6.98
CA ILE A 12 10.23 8.51 -8.10
C ILE A 12 11.59 7.84 -7.85
N VAL A 13 12.57 8.59 -7.33
CA VAL A 13 13.94 8.10 -7.12
C VAL A 13 14.05 7.18 -5.91
N ALA A 14 13.26 7.41 -4.86
CA ALA A 14 13.27 6.62 -3.62
C ALA A 14 13.20 5.09 -3.83
N PRO A 15 12.22 4.52 -4.56
CA PRO A 15 12.16 3.08 -4.80
C PRO A 15 13.32 2.60 -5.68
N LEU A 16 13.79 3.40 -6.65
CA LEU A 16 14.94 3.04 -7.48
C LEU A 16 16.21 2.89 -6.64
N VAL A 17 16.41 3.75 -5.66
CA VAL A 17 17.52 3.67 -4.70
C VAL A 17 17.36 2.47 -3.78
N ALA A 18 16.16 2.24 -3.24
CA ALA A 18 15.89 1.11 -2.35
C ALA A 18 16.17 -0.24 -3.01
N PHE A 19 15.83 -0.39 -4.29
CA PHE A 19 15.99 -1.62 -5.06
C PHE A 19 17.20 -1.60 -6.01
N ALA A 20 18.12 -0.66 -5.86
CA ALA A 20 19.31 -0.55 -6.71
C ALA A 20 20.27 -1.74 -6.59
N ARG A 21 20.22 -2.49 -5.48
CA ARG A 21 21.07 -3.67 -5.34
C ARG A 21 20.50 -4.84 -6.12
N PRO A 22 21.35 -5.55 -6.88
CA PRO A 22 20.92 -6.78 -7.53
C PRO A 22 20.43 -7.77 -6.46
N PRO A 23 19.31 -8.46 -6.72
CA PRO A 23 18.75 -9.43 -5.79
C PRO A 23 19.76 -10.55 -5.53
N THR A 24 19.85 -10.96 -4.28
CA THR A 24 20.74 -12.06 -3.83
C THR A 24 20.23 -13.44 -4.24
N VAL A 25 18.96 -13.53 -4.67
CA VAL A 25 18.33 -14.75 -5.14
C VAL A 25 18.50 -14.88 -6.65
N ARG A 26 18.94 -16.05 -7.12
CA ARG A 26 18.97 -16.39 -8.55
C ARG A 26 17.55 -16.38 -9.11
N LEU A 27 17.19 -15.29 -9.76
CA LEU A 27 15.94 -15.19 -10.52
C LEU A 27 16.06 -16.09 -11.74
N GLY A 28 15.06 -16.94 -11.98
CA GLY A 28 14.97 -17.78 -13.18
C GLY A 28 14.73 -16.95 -14.46
N SER A 29 13.88 -17.42 -15.36
CA SER A 29 13.52 -16.60 -16.53
C SER A 29 12.74 -15.35 -16.09
N LEU A 30 13.41 -14.20 -16.14
CA LEU A 30 12.81 -12.91 -15.82
C LEU A 30 11.81 -12.53 -16.91
N GLN A 31 10.51 -12.62 -16.61
CA GLN A 31 9.44 -12.18 -17.51
C GLN A 31 9.22 -10.67 -17.39
N ILE A 32 10.25 -9.88 -17.73
CA ILE A 32 10.29 -8.42 -17.54
C ILE A 32 9.06 -7.74 -18.16
N ALA A 33 8.69 -8.13 -19.38
CA ALA A 33 7.52 -7.56 -20.07
C ALA A 33 6.22 -7.75 -19.28
N ARG A 34 5.98 -8.97 -18.74
CA ARG A 34 4.79 -9.22 -17.91
C ARG A 34 4.86 -8.46 -16.59
N GLY A 35 6.04 -8.39 -15.97
CA GLY A 35 6.26 -7.63 -14.75
C GLY A 35 5.93 -6.14 -14.93
N ILE A 36 6.39 -5.52 -16.02
CA ILE A 36 6.08 -4.13 -16.35
C ILE A 36 4.58 -3.95 -16.57
N VAL A 37 3.92 -4.83 -17.34
CA VAL A 37 2.47 -4.75 -17.57
C VAL A 37 1.71 -4.82 -16.25
N PHE A 38 1.97 -5.83 -15.41
CA PHE A 38 1.29 -5.96 -14.11
C PHE A 38 1.60 -4.80 -13.16
N GLY A 39 2.84 -4.29 -13.15
CA GLY A 39 3.22 -3.14 -12.35
C GLY A 39 2.50 -1.86 -12.77
N LEU A 40 2.43 -1.57 -14.08
CA LEU A 40 1.69 -0.43 -14.60
C LEU A 40 0.19 -0.55 -14.36
N THR A 41 -0.38 -1.75 -14.54
CA THR A 41 -1.79 -1.99 -14.21
C THR A 41 -2.07 -1.73 -12.74
N ALA A 42 -1.22 -2.24 -11.83
CA ALA A 42 -1.36 -2.02 -10.40
C ALA A 42 -1.24 -0.52 -10.02
N ALA A 43 -0.28 0.19 -10.61
CA ALA A 43 -0.11 1.63 -10.39
C ALA A 43 -1.34 2.42 -10.87
N ALA A 44 -1.85 2.11 -12.06
CA ALA A 44 -3.02 2.77 -12.63
C ALA A 44 -4.29 2.49 -11.82
N THR A 45 -4.54 1.25 -11.41
CA THR A 45 -5.74 0.90 -10.63
C THR A 45 -5.67 1.46 -9.21
N TYR A 46 -4.51 1.38 -8.54
CA TYR A 46 -4.33 1.94 -7.21
C TYR A 46 -4.47 3.46 -7.21
N GLY A 47 -3.71 4.17 -8.06
CA GLY A 47 -3.82 5.62 -8.18
C GLY A 47 -5.22 6.07 -8.61
N GLY A 48 -5.77 5.43 -9.64
CA GLY A 48 -7.12 5.73 -10.16
C GLY A 48 -8.22 5.52 -9.13
N SER A 49 -8.13 4.50 -8.27
CA SER A 49 -9.13 4.23 -7.23
C SER A 49 -9.32 5.42 -6.28
N THR A 50 -8.22 6.10 -5.91
CA THR A 50 -8.28 7.25 -5.00
C THR A 50 -8.94 8.47 -5.65
N VAL A 51 -8.68 8.69 -6.94
CA VAL A 51 -9.31 9.76 -7.73
C VAL A 51 -10.80 9.49 -7.89
N LEU A 52 -11.18 8.26 -8.25
CA LEU A 52 -12.59 7.85 -8.38
C LEU A 52 -13.34 7.98 -7.06
N LEU A 53 -12.73 7.56 -5.94
CA LEU A 53 -13.33 7.68 -4.62
C LEU A 53 -13.59 9.15 -4.25
N ARG A 54 -12.61 10.03 -4.48
CA ARG A 54 -12.77 11.46 -4.24
C ARG A 54 -13.86 12.06 -5.13
N TRP A 55 -13.86 11.73 -6.42
CA TRP A 55 -14.85 12.23 -7.35
C TRP A 55 -16.28 11.75 -7.04
N ALA A 56 -16.42 10.50 -6.58
CA ALA A 56 -17.71 9.93 -6.21
C ALA A 56 -18.27 10.44 -4.88
N LEU A 57 -17.41 10.95 -3.99
CA LEU A 57 -17.79 11.35 -2.62
C LEU A 57 -17.72 12.85 -2.37
N ASP A 58 -17.23 13.63 -3.33
CA ASP A 58 -17.10 15.09 -3.22
C ASP A 58 -18.47 15.72 -2.86
N ASP A 59 -18.48 16.62 -1.88
CA ASP A 59 -19.67 17.31 -1.33
C ASP A 59 -20.83 16.41 -0.84
N SER A 60 -20.64 15.10 -0.75
CA SER A 60 -21.71 14.17 -0.33
C SER A 60 -21.91 14.09 1.19
N GLY A 61 -20.88 14.42 1.98
CA GLY A 61 -20.86 14.17 3.43
C GLY A 61 -20.90 12.67 3.81
N LEU A 62 -20.83 11.76 2.83
CA LEU A 62 -20.99 10.31 3.00
C LEU A 62 -19.65 9.57 2.97
N THR A 63 -18.55 10.22 3.36
CA THR A 63 -17.18 9.69 3.23
C THR A 63 -17.02 8.30 3.86
N MET A 64 -17.59 8.08 5.05
CA MET A 64 -17.55 6.80 5.75
C MET A 64 -18.39 5.71 5.06
N LEU A 65 -19.59 6.07 4.58
CA LEU A 65 -20.49 5.15 3.88
C LEU A 65 -19.93 4.78 2.49
N GLY A 66 -19.32 5.73 1.80
CA GLY A 66 -18.57 5.52 0.57
C GLY A 66 -17.41 4.56 0.76
N GLY A 67 -16.65 4.71 1.85
CA GLY A 67 -15.62 3.75 2.25
C GLY A 67 -16.18 2.33 2.43
N LEU A 68 -17.28 2.18 3.16
CA LEU A 68 -17.93 0.88 3.37
C LEU A 68 -18.39 0.24 2.05
N VAL A 69 -19.03 1.01 1.17
CA VAL A 69 -19.51 0.51 -0.13
C VAL A 69 -18.34 0.09 -1.03
N ALA A 70 -17.28 0.90 -1.10
CA ALA A 70 -16.11 0.59 -1.92
C ALA A 70 -15.40 -0.69 -1.45
N HIS A 71 -15.18 -0.84 -0.13
CA HIS A 71 -14.55 -2.04 0.43
C HIS A 71 -15.47 -3.26 0.35
N GLY A 72 -16.79 -3.08 0.50
CA GLY A 72 -17.79 -4.12 0.31
C GLY A 72 -17.81 -4.64 -1.14
N ALA A 73 -17.79 -3.73 -2.12
CA ALA A 73 -17.70 -4.08 -3.53
C ALA A 73 -16.41 -4.87 -3.84
N ALA A 74 -15.26 -4.42 -3.30
CA ALA A 74 -14.00 -5.15 -3.44
C ALA A 74 -14.07 -6.56 -2.82
N ALA A 75 -14.67 -6.69 -1.64
CA ALA A 75 -14.87 -7.98 -0.98
C ALA A 75 -15.74 -8.92 -1.83
N LEU A 76 -16.83 -8.42 -2.44
CA LEU A 76 -17.67 -9.21 -3.34
C LEU A 76 -16.90 -9.71 -4.56
N VAL A 77 -16.02 -8.89 -5.14
CA VAL A 77 -15.16 -9.30 -6.26
C VAL A 77 -14.21 -10.42 -5.82
N LEU A 78 -13.60 -10.31 -4.64
CA LEU A 78 -12.72 -11.36 -4.10
C LEU A 78 -13.50 -12.65 -3.81
N ILE A 79 -14.70 -12.57 -3.24
CA ILE A 79 -15.56 -13.74 -3.01
C ILE A 79 -15.96 -14.38 -4.35
N ALA A 80 -16.34 -13.59 -5.35
CA ALA A 80 -16.66 -14.08 -6.69
C ALA A 80 -15.46 -14.77 -7.35
N SER A 81 -14.23 -14.31 -7.07
CA SER A 81 -13.01 -14.95 -7.57
C SER A 81 -12.82 -16.39 -7.07
N LEU A 82 -13.49 -16.79 -5.98
CA LEU A 82 -13.46 -18.18 -5.49
C LEU A 82 -14.18 -19.16 -6.42
N ALA A 83 -15.02 -18.67 -7.33
CA ALA A 83 -15.60 -19.48 -8.40
C ALA A 83 -14.56 -19.92 -9.44
N LEU A 84 -13.38 -19.29 -9.47
CA LEU A 84 -12.29 -19.72 -10.36
C LEU A 84 -11.74 -21.08 -9.92
N PRO A 85 -11.48 -22.00 -10.88
CA PRO A 85 -10.97 -23.33 -10.56
C PRO A 85 -9.70 -23.28 -9.71
N GLY A 86 -9.64 -24.13 -8.69
CA GLY A 86 -8.48 -24.27 -7.80
C GLY A 86 -8.36 -23.24 -6.68
N ARG A 87 -9.04 -22.09 -6.74
CA ARG A 87 -8.94 -21.04 -5.70
C ARG A 87 -9.49 -21.48 -4.33
N LEU A 88 -10.66 -22.12 -4.33
CA LEU A 88 -11.26 -22.62 -3.09
C LEU A 88 -10.45 -23.77 -2.47
N ARG A 89 -9.81 -24.62 -3.30
CA ARG A 89 -8.92 -25.68 -2.80
C ARG A 89 -7.67 -25.10 -2.17
N GLY A 90 -7.03 -24.13 -2.82
CA GLY A 90 -5.87 -23.45 -2.27
C GLY A 90 -6.13 -22.77 -0.92
N LEU A 91 -7.34 -22.24 -0.68
CA LEU A 91 -7.71 -21.70 0.64
C LEU A 91 -7.78 -22.77 1.74
N ARG A 92 -8.21 -24.00 1.40
CA ARG A 92 -8.30 -25.11 2.37
C ARG A 92 -6.93 -25.69 2.73
N GLU A 93 -5.92 -25.44 1.90
CA GLU A 93 -4.55 -25.89 2.11
C GLU A 93 -3.74 -24.92 2.99
N VAL A 94 -4.29 -23.76 3.34
CA VAL A 94 -3.63 -22.77 4.21
C VAL A 94 -3.50 -23.34 5.62
N ASP A 95 -2.29 -23.29 6.17
CA ASP A 95 -2.04 -23.71 7.55
C ASP A 95 -2.86 -22.89 8.56
N SER A 96 -3.30 -23.56 9.63
CA SER A 96 -4.16 -22.94 10.65
C SER A 96 -3.49 -21.76 11.37
N THR A 97 -2.16 -21.77 11.50
CA THR A 97 -1.39 -20.65 12.10
C THR A 97 -1.39 -19.47 11.15
N ALA A 98 -1.11 -19.70 9.87
CA ALA A 98 -1.16 -18.67 8.84
C ALA A 98 -2.56 -18.05 8.74
N PHE A 99 -3.62 -18.87 8.82
CA PHE A 99 -4.99 -18.39 8.84
C PHE A 99 -5.29 -17.50 10.05
N LYS A 100 -4.90 -17.90 11.26
CA LYS A 100 -5.09 -17.08 12.48
C LYS A 100 -4.38 -15.73 12.38
N LEU A 101 -3.13 -15.73 11.88
CA LEU A 101 -2.38 -14.49 11.64
C LEU A 101 -3.09 -13.62 10.60
N PHE A 102 -3.59 -14.21 9.52
CA PHE A 102 -4.34 -13.49 8.49
C PHE A 102 -5.60 -12.82 9.06
N VAL A 103 -6.36 -13.52 9.91
CA VAL A 103 -7.54 -12.96 10.59
C VAL A 103 -7.15 -11.82 11.54
N ALA A 104 -6.08 -11.98 12.32
CA ALA A 104 -5.59 -10.93 13.22
C ALA A 104 -5.18 -9.67 12.44
N VAL A 105 -4.40 -9.83 11.36
CA VAL A 105 -4.00 -8.73 10.48
C VAL A 105 -5.23 -8.06 9.85
N THR A 106 -6.21 -8.84 9.42
CA THR A 106 -7.45 -8.32 8.83
C THR A 106 -8.25 -7.47 9.82
N ALA A 107 -8.36 -7.91 11.08
CA ALA A 107 -9.04 -7.15 12.12
C ALA A 107 -8.34 -5.82 12.42
N ILE A 108 -7.01 -5.85 12.56
CA ILE A 108 -6.19 -4.65 12.80
C ILE A 108 -6.29 -3.68 11.61
N MET A 109 -6.20 -4.18 10.37
CA MET A 109 -6.31 -3.36 9.16
C MET A 109 -7.70 -2.75 9.00
N THR A 110 -8.76 -3.50 9.30
CA THR A 110 -10.13 -2.98 9.28
C THR A 110 -10.29 -1.84 10.27
N LEU A 111 -9.80 -2.01 11.50
CA LEU A 111 -9.82 -0.96 12.51
C LEU A 111 -9.03 0.28 12.06
N ALA A 112 -7.83 0.09 11.50
CA ALA A 112 -7.02 1.18 10.98
C ALA A 112 -7.72 1.94 9.84
N GLN A 113 -8.43 1.24 8.95
CA GLN A 113 -9.22 1.88 7.89
C GLN A 113 -10.36 2.72 8.46
N VAL A 114 -11.11 2.20 9.43
CA VAL A 114 -12.19 2.97 10.09
C VAL A 114 -11.64 4.25 10.72
N LEU A 115 -10.51 4.16 11.43
CA LEU A 115 -9.85 5.33 12.03
C LEU A 115 -9.36 6.33 10.98
N ARG A 116 -8.83 5.85 9.83
CA ARG A 116 -8.42 6.70 8.72
C ARG A 116 -9.60 7.45 8.11
N PHE A 117 -10.72 6.79 7.87
CA PHE A 117 -11.92 7.45 7.34
C PHE A 117 -12.50 8.45 8.34
N ALA A 118 -12.51 8.13 9.64
CA ALA A 118 -12.91 9.08 10.69
C ALA A 118 -11.98 10.31 10.75
N ALA A 119 -10.67 10.14 10.53
CA ALA A 119 -9.73 11.24 10.43
C ALA A 119 -9.99 12.11 9.18
N LEU A 120 -10.28 11.50 8.04
CA LEU A 120 -10.63 12.22 6.80
C LEU A 120 -11.95 12.99 6.89
N GLU A 121 -12.86 12.55 7.76
CA GLU A 121 -14.13 13.25 8.01
C GLU A 121 -13.94 14.45 8.96
N SER A 122 -13.02 14.33 9.93
CA SER A 122 -12.81 15.34 10.98
C SER A 122 -11.69 16.34 10.71
N ALA A 123 -10.80 16.07 9.75
CA ALA A 123 -9.65 16.89 9.42
C ALA A 123 -9.42 16.99 7.91
N ASP A 124 -8.66 18.01 7.49
CA ASP A 124 -8.32 18.21 6.08
C ASP A 124 -7.49 17.03 5.54
N ALA A 125 -7.88 16.53 4.37
CA ALA A 125 -7.13 15.52 3.62
C ALA A 125 -5.67 15.94 3.37
N ALA A 126 -5.38 17.24 3.27
CA ALA A 126 -4.03 17.79 3.18
C ALA A 126 -3.15 17.47 4.40
N VAL A 127 -3.74 17.19 5.56
CA VAL A 127 -3.03 16.79 6.80
C VAL A 127 -3.05 15.27 6.97
N VAL A 128 -4.20 14.63 6.71
CA VAL A 128 -4.38 13.19 6.92
C VAL A 128 -3.57 12.35 5.94
N ALA A 129 -3.47 12.77 4.68
CA ALA A 129 -2.71 12.03 3.67
C ALA A 129 -1.21 11.94 4.02
N PRO A 130 -0.50 13.05 4.31
CA PRO A 130 0.91 12.98 4.72
C PRO A 130 1.13 12.18 6.02
N LEU A 131 0.22 12.30 6.99
CA LEU A 131 0.31 11.50 8.22
C LEU A 131 0.19 10.00 7.93
N THR A 132 -0.65 9.59 6.99
CA THR A 132 -0.77 8.16 6.66
C THR A 132 0.49 7.63 5.98
N GLU A 133 1.18 8.44 5.18
CA GLU A 133 2.45 8.03 4.55
C GLU A 133 3.53 7.71 5.60
N THR A 134 3.42 8.22 6.83
CA THR A 134 4.32 7.85 7.93
C THR A 134 4.21 6.38 8.36
N MET A 135 3.14 5.68 7.96
CA MET A 135 2.98 4.23 8.17
C MET A 135 4.18 3.44 7.63
N ALA A 136 4.84 3.93 6.56
CA ALA A 136 6.05 3.32 6.03
C ALA A 136 7.17 3.22 7.07
N PHE A 137 7.35 4.22 7.95
CA PHE A 137 8.37 4.16 9.02
C PHE A 137 8.03 3.10 10.06
N PHE A 138 6.75 3.03 10.45
CA PHE A 138 6.30 2.01 11.39
C PHE A 138 6.43 0.61 10.79
N GLY A 139 6.11 0.44 9.51
CA GLY A 139 6.29 -0.83 8.79
C GLY A 139 7.74 -1.31 8.85
N VAL A 140 8.69 -0.40 8.60
CA VAL A 140 10.14 -0.69 8.68
C VAL A 140 10.59 -0.96 10.10
N GLY A 141 10.10 -0.19 11.08
CA GLY A 141 10.38 -0.42 12.49
C GLY A 141 9.88 -1.78 12.97
N PHE A 142 8.64 -2.15 12.64
CA PHE A 142 8.09 -3.47 12.97
C PHE A 142 8.78 -4.60 12.21
N ALA A 143 9.11 -4.41 10.93
CA ALA A 143 9.93 -5.35 10.17
C ALA A 143 11.30 -5.56 10.85
N PHE A 144 11.91 -4.50 11.37
CA PHE A 144 13.18 -4.61 12.09
C PHE A 144 13.04 -5.35 13.42
N LEU A 145 11.91 -5.18 14.11
CA LEU A 145 11.67 -5.84 15.39
C LEU A 145 11.25 -7.30 15.24
N LEU A 146 10.40 -7.62 14.27
CA LEU A 146 9.79 -8.95 14.10
C LEU A 146 10.52 -9.83 13.07
N ASN A 147 11.09 -9.22 12.02
CA ASN A 147 11.69 -9.92 10.86
C ASN A 147 13.18 -9.59 10.68
N ARG A 148 13.88 -9.19 11.74
CA ARG A 148 15.31 -8.79 11.67
C ARG A 148 16.19 -9.79 10.93
N ASP A 149 15.93 -11.07 11.15
CA ASP A 149 16.78 -12.18 10.66
C ASP A 149 16.37 -12.64 9.26
N THR A 150 15.15 -12.31 8.81
CA THR A 150 14.61 -12.67 7.49
C THR A 150 14.65 -11.52 6.49
N GLU A 151 14.65 -10.26 6.96
CA GLU A 151 14.61 -9.08 6.11
C GLU A 151 16.00 -8.45 5.96
N ALA A 152 16.41 -8.23 4.71
CA ALA A 152 17.71 -7.63 4.41
C ALA A 152 17.64 -6.11 4.67
N PHE A 153 17.92 -5.69 5.91
CA PHE A 153 18.10 -4.29 6.30
C PHE A 153 19.34 -3.68 5.63
N ASN A 154 19.19 -3.37 4.35
CA ASN A 154 20.21 -2.74 3.53
C ASN A 154 20.15 -1.21 3.72
N PRO A 155 21.29 -0.52 3.94
CA PRO A 155 21.34 0.94 4.00
C PRO A 155 20.66 1.67 2.84
N LEU A 156 20.62 1.07 1.64
CA LEU A 156 19.93 1.66 0.49
C LEU A 156 18.41 1.63 0.61
N VAL A 157 17.84 0.60 1.25
CA VAL A 157 16.41 0.53 1.56
C VAL A 157 16.04 1.64 2.54
N LEU A 158 16.83 1.78 3.61
CA LEU A 158 16.68 2.87 4.58
C LEU A 158 16.80 4.26 3.93
N LEU A 159 17.78 4.45 3.03
CA LEU A 159 17.92 5.69 2.27
C LEU A 159 16.69 5.96 1.38
N GLY A 160 16.18 4.94 0.69
CA GLY A 160 14.97 5.06 -0.11
C GLY A 160 13.77 5.51 0.72
N ILE A 161 13.59 4.97 1.93
CA ILE A 161 12.53 5.38 2.86
C ILE A 161 12.69 6.85 3.27
N VAL A 162 13.91 7.29 3.61
CA VAL A 162 14.18 8.70 3.97
C VAL A 162 13.94 9.64 2.80
N LEU A 163 14.30 9.24 1.58
CA LEU A 163 14.02 10.03 0.37
C LEU A 163 12.51 10.12 0.08
N ALA A 164 11.76 9.03 0.26
CA ALA A 164 10.31 9.03 0.12
C ALA A 164 9.64 9.95 1.15
N ALA A 165 10.10 9.90 2.40
CA ALA A 165 9.68 10.80 3.49
C ALA A 165 9.84 12.26 3.13
N ALA A 166 11.07 12.63 2.74
CA ALA A 166 11.42 13.99 2.37
C ALA A 166 10.61 14.45 1.14
N GLY A 167 10.38 13.55 0.18
CA GLY A 167 9.54 13.80 -0.98
C GLY A 167 8.09 14.12 -0.61
N ALA A 168 7.49 13.32 0.27
CA ALA A 168 6.14 13.54 0.76
C ALA A 168 5.99 14.87 1.52
N ILE A 169 6.95 15.20 2.39
CA ILE A 169 6.98 16.48 3.11
C ILE A 169 7.17 17.66 2.14
N ALA A 170 8.03 17.53 1.13
CA ALA A 170 8.27 18.60 0.16
C ALA A 170 7.04 18.89 -0.73
N ILE A 171 6.11 17.95 -0.89
CA ILE A 171 4.85 18.16 -1.62
C ILE A 171 3.86 19.01 -0.81
N THR A 172 3.90 18.90 0.52
CA THR A 172 2.95 19.59 1.41
C THR A 172 3.35 21.04 1.70
N LEU A 173 4.61 21.40 1.45
CA LEU A 173 5.18 22.75 1.57
C LEU A 173 5.09 23.52 0.23
#